data_AF-A0A653XQ15-F1
#
_entry.id   AF-A0A653XQ15-F1
#
_cell.length_a   1.000
_cell.length_b   1.000
_cell.length_c   1.000
_cell.angle_alpha   90.00
_cell.angle_beta   90.00
_cell.angle_gamma   90.00
#
_symmetry.space_group_name_H-M   'P 1'
#
loop_
_entity.id
_entity.type
_entity.pdbx_description
1 polymer ?
#
loop_
_entity_poly.entity_id
_entity_poly.type
_entity_poly.pdbx_seq_one_letter_code
_entity_poly.pdbx_strand_id
1 'polypeptide(L)'
;MAFCYYLPGVLKCSMEERAPSLIVVHSVISMLDRSPNPEWWDDFFRNRWTLLTNKECTVVQEWLFWINSLNDSGFDETTIERSLDTLQLLIRSSR
;
A
#
# COMPACT_ATOMS: atom_id res chain seq x y z
N MET A 1 2.17 -7.80 13.92
CA MET A 1 0.80 -8.30 14.12
C MET A 1 -0.28 -7.21 14.10
N ALA A 2 -0.13 -6.06 14.77
CA ALA A 2 -1.17 -5.01 14.74
C ALA A 2 -1.44 -4.43 13.33
N PHE A 3 -0.42 -4.30 12.48
CA PHE A 3 -0.53 -3.72 11.13
C PHE A 3 -1.60 -4.37 10.24
N CYS A 4 -1.55 -5.69 10.09
CA CYS A 4 -2.51 -6.44 9.27
C CYS A 4 -3.95 -6.30 9.78
N TYR A 5 -4.13 -6.05 11.09
CA TYR A 5 -5.46 -5.88 11.67
C TYR A 5 -6.07 -4.50 11.38
N TYR A 6 -5.28 -3.42 11.40
CA TYR A 6 -5.81 -2.08 11.17
C TYR A 6 -5.79 -1.63 9.70
N LEU A 7 -4.93 -2.21 8.85
CA LEU A 7 -4.82 -1.83 7.45
C LEU A 7 -6.17 -1.88 6.71
N PRO A 8 -6.99 -2.95 6.81
CA PRO A 8 -8.30 -2.98 6.16
C PRO A 8 -9.23 -1.87 6.61
N GLY A 9 -9.17 -1.47 7.89
CA GLY A 9 -9.95 -0.36 8.44
C GLY A 9 -9.55 0.98 7.82
N VAL A 10 -8.25 1.19 7.60
CA VAL A 10 -7.74 2.37 6.90
C VAL A 10 -8.25 2.42 5.45
N LEU A 11 -8.12 1.30 4.72
CA LEU A 11 -8.56 1.23 3.32
C LEU A 11 -10.07 1.53 3.22
N LYS A 12 -10.87 0.83 4.04
CA LYS A 12 -12.33 0.99 4.07
C LYS A 12 -12.75 2.43 4.38
N CYS A 13 -12.21 3.01 5.46
CA CYS A 13 -12.53 4.37 5.87
C CYS A 13 -12.18 5.41 4.78
N SER A 14 -11.03 5.26 4.13
CA SER A 14 -10.64 6.16 3.03
C SER A 14 -11.64 6.15 1.87
N MET A 15 -12.20 4.98 1.55
CA MET A 15 -13.18 4.81 0.49
C MET A 15 -14.56 5.33 0.88
N GLU A 16 -15.04 4.99 2.08
CA GLU A 16 -16.37 5.39 2.56
C GLU A 16 -16.49 6.91 2.73
N GLU A 17 -15.46 7.54 3.31
CA GLU A 17 -15.42 8.99 3.51
C GLU A 17 -14.96 9.76 2.25
N ARG A 18 -14.61 9.03 1.18
CA ARG A 18 -14.04 9.57 -0.07
C ARG A 18 -12.89 10.56 0.20
N ALA A 19 -12.04 10.22 1.17
CA ALA A 19 -11.00 11.10 1.70
C ALA A 19 -9.60 10.49 1.47
N PRO A 20 -9.10 10.47 0.23
CA PRO A 20 -7.77 9.92 -0.09
C PRO A 20 -6.63 10.76 0.50
N SER A 21 -6.89 12.03 0.82
CA SER A 21 -5.92 12.97 1.38
C SER A 21 -5.71 12.85 2.90
N LEU A 22 -6.33 11.85 3.55
CA LEU A 22 -6.11 11.59 4.97
C LEU A 22 -4.63 11.25 5.23
N ILE A 23 -4.06 11.80 6.32
CA ILE A 23 -2.66 11.58 6.68
C ILE A 23 -2.29 10.10 6.83
N VAL A 24 -3.25 9.27 7.25
CA VAL A 24 -3.07 7.82 7.37
C VAL A 24 -2.93 7.14 6.00
N VAL A 25 -3.64 7.63 4.97
CA VAL A 25 -3.51 7.15 3.60
C VAL A 25 -2.13 7.51 3.05
N HIS A 26 -1.71 8.76 3.21
CA HIS A 26 -0.34 9.19 2.88
C HIS A 26 0.71 8.32 3.57
N SER A 27 0.52 8.02 4.86
CA SER A 27 1.45 7.16 5.60
C SER A 27 1.51 5.74 5.02
N VAL A 28 0.38 5.18 4.59
CA VAL A 28 0.33 3.86 3.94
C VAL A 28 1.07 3.87 2.61
N ILE A 29 0.81 4.86 1.76
CA ILE A 29 1.48 4.97 0.45
C ILE A 29 2.97 5.24 0.62
N SER A 30 3.39 6.13 1.53
CA SER A 30 4.81 6.36 1.80
C SER A 30 5.53 5.11 2.33
N MET A 31 4.83 4.18 3.00
CA MET A 31 5.41 2.89 3.34
C MET A 31 5.63 2.01 2.10
N LEU A 32 4.75 2.08 1.10
CA LEU A 32 4.79 1.32 -0.15
C LEU A 32 5.70 1.93 -1.22
N ASP A 33 5.94 3.23 -1.19
CA ASP A 33 6.82 3.93 -2.13
C ASP A 33 8.30 3.59 -1.87
N ARG A 34 8.69 2.37 -2.23
CA ARG A 34 10.02 1.80 -1.95
C ARG A 34 10.79 1.54 -3.23
N SER A 35 12.07 1.24 -3.07
CA SER A 35 12.89 0.76 -4.17
C SER A 35 12.37 -0.63 -4.60
N PRO A 36 12.40 -0.95 -5.91
CA PRO A 36 12.08 -2.28 -6.41
C PRO A 36 13.13 -3.34 -6.04
N ASN A 37 14.17 -2.99 -5.28
CA ASN A 37 15.12 -3.94 -4.73
C ASN A 37 14.74 -4.33 -3.28
N PRO A 38 14.22 -5.55 -3.02
CA PRO A 38 13.86 -6.00 -1.67
C PRO A 38 15.00 -5.98 -0.67
N GLU A 39 16.26 -6.08 -1.13
CA GLU A 39 17.44 -6.05 -0.25
C GLU A 39 17.56 -4.72 0.50
N TRP A 40 17.00 -3.64 -0.04
CA TRP A 40 17.04 -2.30 0.57
C TRP A 40 15.84 -2.00 1.48
N TRP A 41 14.90 -2.93 1.62
CA TRP A 41 13.77 -2.75 2.52
C TRP A 41 14.21 -2.85 3.98
N ASP A 42 13.83 -1.86 4.77
CA ASP A 42 14.10 -1.85 6.21
C ASP A 42 13.26 -2.89 6.98
N ASP A 43 13.69 -3.18 8.22
CA ASP A 43 12.99 -4.12 9.09
C ASP A 43 11.57 -3.64 9.44
N PHE A 44 11.32 -2.33 9.42
CA PHE A 44 10.02 -1.77 9.71
C PHE A 44 8.99 -2.18 8.63
N PHE A 45 9.37 -2.10 7.36
CA PHE A 45 8.56 -2.52 6.23
C PHE A 45 8.40 -4.04 6.23
N ARG A 46 9.51 -4.77 6.32
CA ARG A 46 9.51 -6.24 6.25
C ARG A 46 8.61 -6.85 7.33
N ASN A 47 8.75 -6.44 8.59
CA ASN A 47 7.96 -6.98 9.71
C ASN A 47 6.44 -6.67 9.64
N ARG A 48 5.99 -5.91 8.63
CA ARG A 48 4.57 -5.55 8.43
C ARG A 48 4.05 -6.11 7.12
N TRP A 49 4.67 -5.76 6.02
CA TRP A 49 4.14 -6.01 4.68
C TRP A 49 4.38 -7.43 4.19
N THR A 50 5.44 -8.11 4.64
CA THR A 50 5.67 -9.52 4.27
C THR A 50 4.79 -10.51 5.05
N LEU A 51 3.97 -10.01 5.98
CA LEU A 51 2.99 -10.82 6.71
C LEU A 51 1.66 -10.92 5.96
N LEU A 52 1.44 -10.09 4.94
CA LEU A 52 0.23 -10.12 4.13
C LEU A 52 0.26 -11.30 3.16
N THR A 53 -0.88 -11.95 3.03
CA THR A 53 -1.13 -12.95 2.00
C THR A 53 -1.21 -12.32 0.62
N ASN A 54 -1.05 -13.13 -0.43
CA ASN A 54 -1.20 -12.66 -1.81
C ASN A 54 -2.55 -11.98 -2.05
N LYS A 55 -3.63 -12.52 -1.46
CA LYS A 55 -4.97 -11.92 -1.57
C LYS A 55 -5.04 -10.54 -0.92
N GLU A 56 -4.46 -10.39 0.27
CA GLU A 56 -4.43 -9.09 0.95
C GLU A 56 -3.60 -8.06 0.17
N CYS A 57 -2.46 -8.47 -0.39
CA CYS A 57 -1.68 -7.61 -1.27
C CYS A 57 -2.46 -7.17 -2.52
N THR A 58 -3.24 -8.08 -3.14
CA THR A 58 -4.12 -7.73 -4.27
C THR A 58 -5.19 -6.72 -3.88
N VAL A 59 -5.80 -6.85 -2.68
CA VAL A 59 -6.75 -5.85 -2.18
C VAL A 59 -6.10 -4.47 -2.04
N VAL A 60 -4.85 -4.41 -1.58
CA VAL A 60 -4.11 -3.14 -1.50
C VAL A 60 -3.81 -2.59 -2.91
N GLN A 61 -3.53 -3.44 -3.90
CA GLN A 61 -3.36 -3.01 -5.29
C GLN A 61 -4.64 -2.40 -5.86
N GLU A 62 -5.78 -3.05 -5.66
CA GLU A 62 -7.09 -2.52 -6.08
C GLU A 62 -7.39 -1.18 -5.41
N TRP A 63 -7.04 -1.03 -4.13
CA TRP A 63 -7.15 0.23 -3.43
C TRP A 63 -6.24 1.33 -4.01
N LEU A 64 -5.00 1.02 -4.41
CA LEU A 64 -4.13 1.98 -5.10
C LEU A 64 -4.70 2.40 -6.47
N PHE A 65 -5.29 1.46 -7.22
CA PHE A 65 -6.00 1.81 -8.47
C PHE A 65 -7.20 2.71 -8.22
N TRP A 66 -7.96 2.45 -7.15
CA TRP A 66 -9.03 3.33 -6.73
C TRP A 66 -8.49 4.73 -6.39
N ILE A 67 -7.41 4.86 -5.62
CA ILE A 67 -6.77 6.15 -5.33
C ILE A 67 -6.35 6.87 -6.62
N ASN A 68 -5.69 6.17 -7.55
CA ASN A 68 -5.23 6.74 -8.81
C ASN A 68 -6.38 7.18 -9.72
N SER A 69 -7.57 6.59 -9.57
CA SER A 69 -8.78 6.99 -10.29
C SER A 69 -9.38 8.31 -9.78
N LEU A 70 -8.94 8.80 -8.62
CA LEU A 70 -9.43 10.05 -8.03
C LEU A 70 -8.61 11.25 -8.56
N ASN A 71 -9.31 12.27 -9.05
CA ASN A 71 -8.68 13.49 -9.59
C ASN A 71 -7.91 14.33 -8.56
N ASP A 72 -8.08 14.07 -7.26
CA ASP A 72 -7.53 14.87 -6.15
C ASP A 72 -6.85 13.98 -5.09
N SER A 73 -6.17 12.93 -5.55
CA SER A 73 -5.51 11.97 -4.65
C SER A 73 -4.29 12.57 -3.94
N GLY A 74 -3.68 13.62 -4.51
CA GLY A 74 -2.48 14.26 -3.95
C GLY A 74 -1.20 13.43 -4.11
N PHE A 75 -1.24 12.33 -4.87
CA PHE A 75 -0.07 11.49 -5.18
C PHE A 75 0.29 11.64 -6.66
N ASP A 76 1.58 11.76 -6.94
CA ASP A 76 2.07 11.69 -8.31
C ASP A 76 2.04 10.25 -8.85
N GLU A 77 2.02 10.14 -10.18
CA GLU A 77 1.95 8.86 -10.90
C GLU A 77 3.12 7.92 -10.54
N THR A 78 4.34 8.46 -10.40
CA THR A 78 5.53 7.68 -10.07
C THR A 78 5.45 7.03 -8.68
N THR A 79 4.88 7.74 -7.70
CA THR A 79 4.64 7.20 -6.35
C THR A 79 3.67 6.03 -6.39
N ILE A 80 2.60 6.13 -7.19
CA ILE A 80 1.63 5.05 -7.37
C ILE A 80 2.28 3.84 -8.08
N GLU A 81 3.02 4.06 -9.16
CA GLU A 81 3.74 3.02 -9.89
C GLU A 81 4.71 2.25 -8.99
N ARG A 82 5.56 2.95 -8.25
CA ARG A 82 6.52 2.33 -7.31
C ARG A 82 5.84 1.56 -6.20
N SER A 83 4.69 2.04 -5.73
CA SER A 83 3.87 1.35 -4.73
C SER A 83 3.28 0.05 -5.30
N LEU A 84 2.81 0.07 -6.55
CA LEU A 84 2.30 -1.11 -7.25
C LEU A 84 3.41 -2.13 -7.50
N ASP A 85 4.60 -1.71 -7.94
CA ASP A 85 5.76 -2.57 -8.14
C ASP A 85 6.18 -3.25 -6.83
N THR A 86 6.19 -2.50 -5.72
CA THR A 86 6.48 -3.04 -4.40
C THR A 86 5.47 -4.14 -4.00
N LEU A 87 4.18 -3.94 -4.25
CA LEU A 87 3.16 -4.97 -4.02
C LEU A 87 3.34 -6.18 -4.92
N GLN A 88 3.73 -6.00 -6.19
CA GLN A 88 4.01 -7.13 -7.09
C GLN A 88 5.17 -7.98 -6.58
N LEU A 89 6.23 -7.36 -6.04
CA LEU A 89 7.34 -8.08 -5.44
C LEU A 89 6.88 -8.87 -4.21
N LEU A 90 6.06 -8.28 -3.34
CA LEU A 90 5.47 -8.97 -2.19
C LEU A 90 4.67 -10.20 -2.63
N ILE A 91 3.80 -10.06 -3.63
CA ILE A 91 2.98 -11.16 -4.18
C ILE A 91 3.85 -12.29 -4.75
N ARG A 92 4.93 -11.96 -5.46
CA ARG A 92 5.86 -12.95 -6.01
C ARG A 92 6.71 -13.65 -4.94
N SER A 93 6.94 -12.97 -3.80
CA SER A 93 7.76 -13.48 -2.70
C SER A 93 6.97 -14.30 -1.67
N SER A 94 5.66 -14.08 -1.58
CA SER A 94 4.77 -14.79 -0.66
C SER A 94 4.45 -16.18 -1.20
N ARG A 95 4.85 -17.21 -0.44
CA ARG A 95 4.70 -18.64 -0.75
C ARG A 95 3.25 -19.10 -0.74
#